data_AF-A0A4Y3FYC4-F1
#
_entry.id   AF-A0A4Y3FYC4-F1
#
_cell.length_a   1.000
_cell.length_b   1.000
_cell.length_c   1.000
_cell.angle_alpha   90.00
_cell.angle_beta   90.00
_cell.angle_gamma   90.00
#
_symmetry.space_group_name_H-M   'P 1'
#
loop_
_entity.id
_entity.type
_entity.pdbx_description
1 polymer ?
#
loop_
_entity_poly.entity_id
_entity_poly.type
_entity_poly.pdbx_seq_one_letter_code
_entity_poly.pdbx_strand_id
1 'polypeptide(L)'
;MKLKLEYLFRNDFKKINQIKINKEYAFISVSLPEPELYETEGYIKVDLNTTGHCAVVGNPKTGKVLKMDKMAYHIHKKYKSISRYLQTKGKYRKVKQIRNREQRIVSDMNHKISRKIVDMAKDSKSGLKMEDLKGIHNAKSTKSFRYSVNSWSFYQLRQMIEYKAKLLGVHIVYVDPQYTSGVFKMWTDRRHNRNGKVFKCPHCGHVDHAA
;
A
#
# COMPACT_ATOMS: atom_id res chain seq x y z
N MET A 1 -21.02 -0.50 39.97
CA MET A 1 -19.55 -0.35 40.06
C MET A 1 -19.14 0.82 39.15
N LYS A 2 -18.77 1.99 39.69
CA LYS A 2 -18.28 3.12 38.89
C LYS A 2 -16.79 2.90 38.61
N LEU A 3 -16.45 2.38 37.43
CA LEU A 3 -15.07 2.31 36.94
C LEU A 3 -14.61 3.73 36.58
N LYS A 4 -13.73 4.31 37.40
CA LYS A 4 -12.99 5.52 37.05
C LYS A 4 -11.66 5.08 36.43
N LEU A 5 -11.47 5.38 35.15
CA LEU A 5 -10.19 5.18 34.46
C LEU A 5 -9.45 6.52 34.47
N GLU A 6 -8.25 6.55 35.05
CA GLU A 6 -7.32 7.69 34.95
C GLU A 6 -6.65 7.68 33.57
N TYR A 7 -7.46 7.83 32.52
CA TYR A 7 -6.95 7.96 31.17
C TYR A 7 -7.52 9.23 30.55
N LEU A 8 -6.63 10.17 30.25
CA LEU A 8 -6.96 11.37 29.48
C LEU A 8 -7.21 10.93 28.03
N PHE A 9 -8.47 10.64 27.72
CA PHE A 9 -8.88 10.58 26.34
C PHE A 9 -8.62 11.95 25.68
N ARG A 10 -8.25 11.90 24.41
CA ARG A 10 -8.27 13.09 23.56
C ARG A 10 -9.70 13.66 23.64
N ASN A 11 -9.88 14.89 24.11
CA ASN A 11 -11.23 15.47 24.33
C ASN A 11 -11.88 16.02 23.05
N ASP A 12 -11.30 15.77 21.88
CA ASP A 12 -11.71 16.32 20.59
C ASP A 12 -12.63 15.38 19.79
N PHE A 13 -13.27 14.39 20.42
CA PHE A 13 -14.23 13.52 19.75
C PHE A 13 -15.65 14.13 19.70
N LYS A 14 -16.35 13.91 18.58
CA LYS A 14 -17.74 14.34 18.39
C LYS A 14 -18.73 13.46 19.14
N LYS A 15 -18.50 12.14 19.14
CA LYS A 15 -19.40 11.16 19.78
C LYS A 15 -18.68 9.87 20.12
N ILE A 16 -19.19 9.17 21.14
CA ILE A 16 -18.83 7.78 21.45
C ILE A 16 -19.85 6.88 20.74
N ASN A 17 -19.37 5.96 19.91
CA ASN A 17 -20.22 5.06 19.12
C ASN A 17 -20.52 3.76 19.87
N GLN A 18 -19.50 3.17 20.49
CA GLN A 18 -19.62 1.87 21.13
C GLN A 18 -18.60 1.73 22.25
N ILE A 19 -19.02 1.14 23.36
CA ILE A 19 -18.15 0.72 24.46
C ILE A 19 -18.34 -0.78 24.63
N LYS A 20 -17.25 -1.56 24.54
CA LYS A 20 -17.23 -2.98 24.90
C LYS A 20 -16.21 -3.19 26.00
N ILE A 21 -16.60 -3.88 27.05
CA ILE A 21 -15.72 -4.14 28.19
C ILE A 21 -15.57 -5.65 28.32
N ASN A 22 -14.32 -6.10 28.33
CA ASN A 22 -13.93 -7.47 28.61
C ASN A 22 -13.28 -7.50 30.01
N LYS A 23 -12.88 -8.68 30.50
CA LYS A 23 -12.24 -8.82 31.82
C LYS A 23 -10.99 -7.95 32.00
N GLU A 24 -10.24 -7.71 30.91
CA GLU A 24 -8.95 -7.01 30.94
C GLU A 24 -8.93 -5.68 30.17
N TYR A 25 -9.83 -5.49 29.20
CA TYR A 25 -9.77 -4.36 28.26
C TYR A 25 -11.12 -3.69 28.08
N ALA A 26 -11.12 -2.36 27.99
CA ALA A 26 -12.25 -1.57 27.51
C ALA A 26 -11.95 -1.07 26.09
N PHE A 27 -12.77 -1.46 25.13
CA PHE A 27 -12.74 -1.00 23.75
C PHE A 27 -13.76 0.12 23.59
N ILE A 28 -13.29 1.33 23.30
CA ILE A 28 -14.14 2.51 23.10
C ILE A 28 -13.96 2.97 21.66
N SER A 29 -15.05 2.96 20.89
CA SER A 29 -15.10 3.51 19.54
C SER A 29 -15.64 4.93 19.61
N VAL A 30 -14.91 5.88 19.02
CA VAL A 30 -15.28 7.29 18.96
C VAL A 30 -15.24 7.80 17.53
N SER A 31 -16.06 8.80 17.23
CA SER A 31 -15.98 9.56 15.96
C SER A 31 -15.25 10.86 16.20
N LEU A 32 -14.18 11.08 15.43
CA LEU A 32 -13.43 12.33 15.42
C LEU A 32 -13.96 13.26 14.31
N PRO A 33 -13.88 14.59 14.48
CA PRO A 33 -14.00 15.51 13.36
C PRO A 33 -12.95 15.16 12.30
N GLU A 34 -13.34 15.19 11.02
CA GLU A 34 -12.36 15.15 9.95
C GLU A 34 -11.60 16.48 9.94
N PRO A 35 -10.26 16.47 9.97
CA PRO A 35 -9.47 17.69 9.87
C PRO A 35 -9.68 18.33 8.50
N GLU A 36 -9.59 19.66 8.45
CA GLU A 36 -9.61 20.39 7.18
C GLU A 36 -8.44 19.94 6.29
N LEU A 37 -8.72 19.83 4.99
CA LEU A 37 -7.67 19.55 4.01
C LEU A 37 -6.80 20.79 3.86
N TYR A 38 -5.49 20.64 4.02
CA TYR A 38 -4.56 21.74 3.78
C TYR A 38 -4.32 21.92 2.27
N GLU A 39 -4.04 23.16 1.85
CA GLU A 39 -3.66 23.45 0.48
C GLU A 39 -2.36 22.73 0.10
N THR A 40 -2.41 21.93 -0.95
CA THR A 40 -1.26 21.14 -1.39
C THR A 40 -0.38 21.95 -2.32
N GLU A 41 0.88 22.12 -1.96
CA GLU A 41 1.88 22.78 -2.82
C GLU A 41 2.43 21.86 -3.94
N GLY A 42 2.04 20.59 -3.95
CA GLY A 42 2.50 19.60 -4.93
C GLY A 42 2.00 18.20 -4.62
N TYR A 43 2.35 17.22 -5.47
CA TYR A 43 1.89 15.84 -5.33
C TYR A 43 3.07 14.86 -5.30
N ILE A 44 3.07 13.96 -4.31
CA ILE A 44 4.00 12.83 -4.22
C ILE A 44 3.38 11.63 -4.91
N LYS A 45 4.10 11.04 -5.88
CA LYS A 45 3.64 9.83 -6.56
C LYS A 45 3.95 8.59 -5.70
N VAL A 46 2.94 7.78 -5.44
CA VAL A 46 3.07 6.50 -4.74
C VAL A 46 2.73 5.38 -5.71
N ASP A 47 3.74 4.58 -6.04
CA ASP A 47 3.60 3.32 -6.75
C ASP A 47 3.73 2.16 -5.76
N LEU A 48 3.02 1.07 -6.00
CA LEU A 48 2.88 -0.05 -5.07
C LEU A 48 3.15 -1.34 -5.83
N ASN A 49 4.09 -2.15 -5.34
CA ASN A 49 4.57 -3.34 -6.07
C ASN A 49 4.74 -4.55 -5.12
N THR A 50 4.71 -5.76 -5.68
CA THR A 50 4.71 -7.03 -4.92
C THR A 50 5.95 -7.89 -5.17
N THR A 51 6.65 -7.72 -6.30
CA THR A 51 7.84 -8.50 -6.66
C THR A 51 9.16 -7.83 -6.26
N GLY A 52 9.09 -6.64 -5.67
CA GLY A 52 10.26 -5.88 -5.22
C GLY A 52 9.94 -5.11 -3.95
N HIS A 53 9.93 -3.78 -4.06
CA HIS A 53 9.56 -2.90 -2.97
C HIS A 53 8.04 -2.81 -2.84
N CYS A 54 7.52 -2.89 -1.62
CA CYS A 54 6.08 -2.77 -1.35
C CYS A 54 5.51 -1.43 -1.85
N ALA A 55 6.27 -0.35 -1.65
CA ALA A 55 5.92 0.98 -2.10
C ALA A 55 7.14 1.73 -2.62
N VAL A 56 6.98 2.47 -3.71
CA VAL A 56 7.94 3.40 -4.27
C VAL A 56 7.31 4.79 -4.24
N VAL A 57 7.97 5.70 -3.54
CA VAL A 57 7.49 7.05 -3.31
C VAL A 57 8.42 8.02 -4.00
N GLY A 58 7.93 8.74 -5.00
CA GLY A 58 8.68 9.76 -5.71
C GLY A 58 8.20 11.15 -5.30
N ASN A 59 9.08 11.92 -4.66
CA ASN A 59 8.81 13.32 -4.34
C ASN A 59 9.39 14.22 -5.44
N PRO A 60 8.56 14.86 -6.28
CA PRO A 60 9.04 15.67 -7.40
C PRO A 60 9.76 16.94 -6.95
N LYS A 61 9.41 17.50 -5.78
CA LYS A 61 10.05 18.72 -5.26
C LYS A 61 11.50 18.48 -4.84
N THR A 62 11.81 17.30 -4.30
CA THR A 62 13.16 16.97 -3.81
C THR A 62 13.94 16.06 -4.76
N GLY A 63 13.29 15.52 -5.79
CA GLY A 63 13.85 14.48 -6.67
C GLY A 63 14.11 13.14 -5.97
N LYS A 64 13.78 12.99 -4.68
CA LYS A 64 14.07 11.78 -3.91
C LYS A 64 13.06 10.68 -4.23
N VAL A 65 13.59 9.49 -4.53
CA VAL A 65 12.81 8.26 -4.70
C VAL A 65 13.08 7.33 -3.53
N LEU A 66 12.05 7.07 -2.73
CA LEU A 66 12.12 6.19 -1.57
C LEU A 66 11.47 4.85 -1.90
N LYS A 67 12.26 3.80 -1.83
CA LYS A 67 11.81 2.44 -2.12
C LYS A 67 11.66 1.67 -0.81
N MET A 68 10.44 1.38 -0.42
CA MET A 68 10.12 0.79 0.88
C MET A 68 9.96 -0.73 0.79
N ASP A 69 10.66 -1.40 1.69
CA ASP A 69 10.47 -2.80 2.06
C ASP A 69 10.55 -3.83 0.92
N LYS A 70 11.77 -4.34 0.70
CA LYS A 70 12.04 -5.54 -0.12
C LYS A 70 11.74 -6.85 0.62
N MET A 71 11.60 -6.81 1.95
CA MET A 71 11.56 -8.01 2.79
C MET A 71 10.23 -8.73 2.70
N ALA A 72 9.13 -8.03 2.39
CA ALA A 72 7.81 -8.65 2.21
C ALA A 72 7.80 -9.81 1.21
N TYR A 73 8.53 -9.69 0.09
CA TYR A 73 8.66 -10.77 -0.89
C TYR A 73 9.36 -12.01 -0.29
N HIS A 74 10.45 -11.81 0.44
CA HIS A 74 11.20 -12.89 1.10
C HIS A 74 10.37 -13.56 2.20
N ILE A 75 9.64 -12.76 2.98
CA ILE A 75 8.70 -13.23 4.02
C ILE A 75 7.63 -14.11 3.38
N HIS A 76 6.99 -13.63 2.32
CA HIS A 76 5.97 -14.39 1.60
C HIS A 76 6.53 -15.71 1.05
N LYS A 77 7.70 -15.67 0.41
CA LYS A 77 8.35 -16.88 -0.14
C LYS A 77 8.66 -17.90 0.96
N LYS A 78 9.17 -17.46 2.10
CA LYS A 78 9.46 -18.30 3.29
C LYS A 78 8.17 -18.95 3.83
N TYR A 79 7.12 -18.17 4.05
CA TYR A 79 5.88 -18.72 4.61
C TYR A 79 5.14 -19.61 3.63
N LYS A 80 5.22 -19.32 2.33
CA LYS A 80 4.70 -20.16 1.26
C LYS A 80 5.37 -21.53 1.22
N SER A 81 6.71 -21.61 1.35
CA SER A 81 7.41 -22.90 1.36
C SER A 81 7.04 -23.74 2.58
N ILE A 82 7.01 -23.13 3.77
CA ILE A 82 6.61 -23.80 5.01
C ILE A 82 5.16 -24.29 4.93
N SER A 83 4.25 -23.45 4.42
CA SER A 83 2.84 -23.79 4.26
C SER A 83 2.66 -24.99 3.32
N ARG A 84 3.39 -25.00 2.19
CA ARG A 84 3.37 -26.13 1.24
C ARG A 84 3.85 -27.43 1.87
N TYR A 85 4.94 -27.39 2.63
CA TYR A 85 5.45 -28.56 3.36
C TYR A 85 4.45 -29.08 4.40
N LEU A 86 3.74 -28.21 5.10
CA LEU A 86 2.73 -28.64 6.07
C LEU A 86 1.47 -29.18 5.42
N GLN A 87 1.09 -28.66 4.25
CA GLN A 87 -0.02 -29.18 3.45
C GLN A 87 0.26 -30.60 2.98
N THR A 88 1.47 -30.90 2.48
CA THR A 88 1.82 -32.28 2.07
C THR A 88 1.82 -33.26 3.24
N LYS A 89 2.01 -32.78 4.47
CA LYS A 89 1.91 -33.57 5.71
C LYS A 89 0.50 -33.58 6.32
N GLY A 90 -0.51 -33.01 5.65
CA GLY A 90 -1.90 -32.95 6.14
C GLY A 90 -2.13 -32.06 7.37
N LYS A 91 -1.16 -31.22 7.76
CA LYS A 91 -1.20 -30.42 9.00
C LYS A 91 -1.93 -29.08 8.80
N TYR A 92 -3.18 -29.11 8.36
CA TYR A 92 -3.97 -27.92 8.00
C TYR A 92 -4.18 -26.91 9.15
N ARG A 93 -4.29 -27.39 10.40
CA ARG A 93 -4.37 -26.48 11.57
C ARG A 93 -3.11 -25.63 11.72
N LYS A 94 -1.92 -26.21 11.50
CA LYS A 94 -0.65 -25.48 11.52
C LYS A 94 -0.52 -24.55 10.33
N VAL A 95 -0.99 -24.95 9.15
CA VAL A 95 -1.07 -24.08 7.96
C VAL A 95 -1.84 -22.79 8.27
N LYS A 96 -3.01 -22.90 8.92
CA LYS A 96 -3.81 -21.74 9.34
C LYS A 96 -3.05 -20.84 10.31
N GLN A 97 -2.40 -21.42 11.33
CA GLN A 97 -1.60 -20.64 12.29
C GLN A 97 -0.45 -19.88 11.63
N ILE A 98 0.24 -20.51 10.69
CA ILE A 98 1.34 -19.89 9.95
C ILE A 98 0.86 -18.78 9.03
N ARG A 99 -0.25 -18.99 8.32
CA ARG A 99 -0.87 -17.94 7.51
C ARG A 99 -1.26 -16.72 8.36
N ASN A 100 -1.84 -16.94 9.54
CA ASN A 100 -2.16 -15.85 10.47
C ASN A 100 -0.92 -15.13 10.98
N ARG A 101 0.21 -15.84 11.15
CA ARG A 101 1.49 -15.24 11.53
C ARG A 101 2.05 -14.36 10.40
N GLU A 102 2.07 -14.87 9.18
CA GLU A 102 2.46 -14.11 7.99
C GLU A 102 1.63 -12.84 7.84
N GLN A 103 0.30 -12.96 7.95
CA GLN A 103 -0.63 -11.82 7.86
C GLN A 103 -0.33 -10.74 8.91
N ARG A 104 -0.04 -11.12 10.16
CA ARG A 104 0.34 -10.15 11.20
C ARG A 104 1.64 -9.42 10.89
N ILE A 105 2.64 -10.14 10.38
CA ILE A 105 3.93 -9.54 10.00
C ILE A 105 3.74 -8.56 8.85
N VAL A 106 3.01 -8.95 7.80
CA VAL A 106 2.73 -8.09 6.64
C VAL A 106 1.88 -6.88 7.03
N SER A 107 0.89 -7.08 7.91
CA SER A 107 0.07 -5.99 8.43
C SER A 107 0.90 -4.96 9.20
N ASP A 108 1.83 -5.39 10.05
CA ASP A 108 2.74 -4.49 10.78
C ASP A 108 3.63 -3.69 9.81
N MET A 109 4.21 -4.35 8.80
CA MET A 109 4.98 -3.67 7.75
C MET A 109 4.13 -2.64 7.01
N ASN A 110 2.92 -3.01 6.61
CA ASN A 110 1.98 -2.12 5.94
C ASN A 110 1.62 -0.90 6.81
N HIS A 111 1.42 -1.07 8.12
CA HIS A 111 1.18 0.05 9.03
C HIS A 111 2.39 1.00 9.09
N LYS A 112 3.62 0.48 9.13
CA LYS A 112 4.84 1.30 9.15
C LYS A 112 5.01 2.07 7.84
N ILE A 113 4.83 1.40 6.71
CA ILE A 113 4.95 1.98 5.37
C ILE A 113 3.90 3.08 5.17
N SER A 114 2.62 2.76 5.38
CA SER A 114 1.54 3.74 5.21
C SER A 114 1.71 4.97 6.10
N ARG A 115 2.16 4.80 7.35
CA ARG A 115 2.45 5.93 8.24
C ARG A 115 3.54 6.81 7.67
N LYS A 116 4.67 6.22 7.27
CA LYS A 116 5.81 6.96 6.70
C LYS A 116 5.45 7.72 5.42
N ILE A 117 4.60 7.16 4.57
CA ILE A 117 4.12 7.81 3.33
C ILE A 117 3.31 9.06 3.67
N VAL A 118 2.34 8.93 4.58
CA VAL A 118 1.44 10.04 4.92
C VAL A 118 2.18 11.12 5.72
N ASP A 119 3.04 10.74 6.66
CA ASP A 119 3.85 11.69 7.44
C ASP A 119 4.73 12.54 6.49
N MET A 120 5.36 11.91 5.49
CA MET A 120 6.15 12.64 4.49
C MET A 120 5.31 13.62 3.65
N ALA A 121 4.08 13.25 3.28
CA ALA A 121 3.19 14.12 2.55
C ALA A 121 2.79 15.34 3.40
N LYS A 122 2.48 15.10 4.67
CA LYS A 122 2.16 16.15 5.64
C LYS A 122 3.33 17.11 5.85
N ASP A 123 4.52 16.57 6.13
CA ASP A 123 5.73 17.37 6.41
C ASP A 123 6.14 18.25 5.21
N SER A 124 5.85 17.79 3.99
CA SER A 124 6.14 18.52 2.75
C SER A 124 4.96 19.31 2.19
N LYS A 125 3.87 19.46 2.95
CA LYS A 125 2.60 20.09 2.53
C LYS A 125 2.16 19.65 1.12
N SER A 126 2.33 18.37 0.83
CA SER A 126 2.03 17.78 -0.47
C SER A 126 0.85 16.83 -0.38
N GLY A 127 0.11 16.68 -1.46
CA GLY A 127 -0.88 15.63 -1.64
C GLY A 127 -0.22 14.32 -2.07
N LEU A 128 -0.98 13.23 -2.01
CA LEU A 128 -0.59 11.92 -2.51
C LEU A 128 -1.27 11.63 -3.84
N LYS A 129 -0.51 11.17 -4.82
CA LYS A 129 -1.00 10.72 -6.12
C LYS A 129 -0.82 9.20 -6.20
N MET A 130 -1.94 8.48 -6.21
CA MET A 130 -1.98 7.01 -6.25
C MET A 130 -2.64 6.53 -7.55
N GLU A 131 -2.23 5.38 -8.05
CA GLU A 131 -2.88 4.78 -9.22
C GLU A 131 -4.22 4.14 -8.83
N ASP A 132 -5.27 4.38 -9.63
CA ASP A 132 -6.55 3.75 -9.41
C ASP A 132 -6.53 2.31 -9.92
N LEU A 133 -6.42 1.36 -9.01
CA LEU A 133 -6.46 -0.06 -9.39
C LEU A 133 -7.88 -0.61 -9.61
N LYS A 134 -8.92 0.23 -9.58
CA LYS A 134 -10.29 -0.20 -9.92
C LYS A 134 -10.31 -0.75 -11.36
N GLY A 135 -10.72 -2.01 -11.52
CA GLY A 135 -10.83 -2.67 -12.82
C GLY A 135 -9.62 -3.49 -13.28
N ILE A 136 -8.49 -3.46 -12.56
CA ILE A 136 -7.30 -4.26 -12.92
C ILE A 136 -7.56 -5.77 -12.83
N HIS A 137 -8.55 -6.19 -12.04
CA HIS A 137 -9.00 -7.58 -11.97
C HIS A 137 -9.44 -8.15 -13.34
N ASN A 138 -9.92 -7.29 -14.25
CA ASN A 138 -10.45 -7.68 -15.57
C ASN A 138 -9.44 -7.51 -16.72
N ALA A 139 -8.29 -6.90 -16.48
CA ALA A 139 -7.29 -6.69 -17.52
C ALA A 139 -6.56 -8.01 -17.87
N LYS A 140 -6.31 -8.26 -19.17
CA LYS A 140 -5.47 -9.38 -19.66
C LYS A 140 -4.04 -9.19 -19.15
N SER A 141 -3.79 -9.63 -17.93
CA SER A 141 -2.49 -9.50 -17.27
C SER A 141 -1.87 -10.85 -16.92
N THR A 142 -0.54 -10.86 -16.83
CA THR A 142 0.26 -12.04 -16.50
C THR A 142 -0.18 -12.63 -15.16
N LYS A 143 -0.05 -13.95 -15.00
CA LYS A 143 -0.46 -14.68 -13.79
C LYS A 143 0.21 -14.14 -12.52
N SER A 144 1.46 -13.67 -12.64
CA SER A 144 2.22 -13.02 -11.57
C SER A 144 1.63 -11.67 -11.14
N PHE A 145 1.21 -10.84 -12.10
CA PHE A 145 0.59 -9.55 -11.82
C PHE A 145 -0.81 -9.70 -11.23
N ARG A 146 -1.63 -10.65 -11.72
CA ARG A 146 -2.92 -10.97 -11.09
C ARG A 146 -2.78 -11.44 -9.64
N TYR A 147 -1.77 -12.26 -9.36
CA TYR A 147 -1.48 -12.69 -7.98
C TYR A 147 -1.05 -11.51 -7.09
N SER A 148 -0.28 -10.58 -7.65
CA SER A 148 0.15 -9.33 -7.01
C SER A 148 -1.04 -8.42 -6.66
N VAL A 149 -1.92 -8.14 -7.63
CA VAL A 149 -3.09 -7.26 -7.45
C VAL A 149 -4.16 -7.89 -6.56
N ASN A 150 -4.33 -9.21 -6.62
CA ASN A 150 -5.26 -9.95 -5.75
C ASN A 150 -4.65 -10.30 -4.38
N SER A 151 -3.43 -9.84 -4.09
CA SER A 151 -2.84 -10.05 -2.77
C SER A 151 -3.54 -9.17 -1.74
N TRP A 152 -4.07 -9.80 -0.69
CA TRP A 152 -4.76 -9.13 0.43
C TRP A 152 -3.92 -8.00 1.06
N SER A 153 -2.59 -8.09 0.97
CA SER A 153 -1.63 -7.12 1.47
C SER A 153 -1.67 -5.76 0.76
N PHE A 154 -1.94 -5.71 -0.55
CA PHE A 154 -1.99 -4.45 -1.31
C PHE A 154 -3.23 -3.65 -0.93
N TYR A 155 -4.39 -4.31 -0.97
CA TYR A 155 -5.65 -3.68 -0.64
C TYR A 155 -5.63 -3.16 0.80
N GLN A 156 -4.98 -3.91 1.70
CA GLN A 156 -4.73 -3.47 3.06
C GLN A 156 -3.85 -2.22 3.11
N LEU A 157 -2.71 -2.19 2.42
CA LEU A 157 -1.81 -1.03 2.41
C LEU A 157 -2.49 0.23 1.86
N ARG A 158 -3.25 0.11 0.76
CA ARG A 158 -4.03 1.22 0.19
C ARG A 158 -5.03 1.78 1.20
N GLN A 159 -5.85 0.91 1.82
CA GLN A 159 -6.78 1.35 2.87
C GLN A 159 -6.05 2.02 4.05
N MET A 160 -4.88 1.50 4.43
CA MET A 160 -4.09 2.07 5.50
C MET A 160 -3.58 3.47 5.18
N ILE A 161 -3.19 3.72 3.92
CA ILE A 161 -2.82 5.06 3.46
C ILE A 161 -4.05 5.96 3.47
N GLU A 162 -5.18 5.50 2.91
CA GLU A 162 -6.43 6.27 2.82
C GLU A 162 -6.92 6.76 4.18
N TYR A 163 -7.06 5.87 5.18
CA TYR A 163 -7.59 6.30 6.47
C TYR A 163 -6.59 7.21 7.21
N LYS A 164 -5.27 6.97 7.08
CA LYS A 164 -4.26 7.80 7.73
C LYS A 164 -4.15 9.18 7.11
N ALA A 165 -4.28 9.26 5.78
CA ALA A 165 -4.32 10.53 5.08
C ALA A 165 -5.53 11.36 5.54
N LYS A 166 -6.71 10.74 5.63
CA LYS A 166 -7.91 11.39 6.19
C LYS A 166 -7.70 11.88 7.62
N LEU A 167 -7.06 11.08 8.48
CA LEU A 167 -6.75 11.48 9.86
C LEU A 167 -5.78 12.67 9.96
N LEU A 168 -4.98 12.92 8.92
CA LEU A 168 -3.98 13.98 8.89
C LEU A 168 -4.33 15.13 7.94
N GLY A 169 -5.50 15.11 7.31
CA GLY A 169 -5.93 16.12 6.34
C GLY A 169 -5.15 16.09 5.02
N VAL A 170 -4.48 14.98 4.71
CA VAL A 170 -3.68 14.83 3.48
C VAL A 170 -4.59 14.50 2.31
N HIS A 171 -4.52 15.31 1.25
CA HIS A 171 -5.30 15.07 0.03
C HIS A 171 -4.75 13.87 -0.76
N ILE A 172 -5.64 12.99 -1.23
CA ILE A 172 -5.30 11.87 -2.12
C ILE A 172 -6.01 12.05 -3.46
N VAL A 173 -5.26 12.00 -4.56
CA VAL A 173 -5.77 11.98 -5.93
C VAL A 173 -5.48 10.63 -6.56
N TYR A 174 -6.51 10.01 -7.13
CA TYR A 174 -6.39 8.78 -7.90
C TYR A 174 -6.23 9.08 -9.38
N VAL A 175 -5.36 8.33 -10.05
CA VAL A 175 -5.03 8.53 -11.47
C VAL A 175 -5.20 7.21 -12.20
N ASP A 176 -5.81 7.25 -13.37
CA ASP A 176 -5.99 6.07 -14.19
C ASP A 176 -4.62 5.49 -14.63
N PRO A 177 -4.32 4.21 -14.32
CA PRO A 177 -3.08 3.54 -14.73
C PRO A 177 -2.93 3.42 -16.25
N GLN A 178 -4.00 3.56 -17.04
CA GLN A 178 -3.97 3.43 -18.51
C GLN A 178 -3.11 4.52 -19.18
N TYR A 179 -2.86 5.63 -18.49
CA TYR A 179 -2.11 6.77 -19.04
C TYR A 179 -0.74 7.00 -18.39
N THR A 180 -0.43 6.39 -17.23
CA THR A 180 0.86 6.62 -16.53
C THR A 180 2.03 5.81 -17.10
N SER A 181 1.76 4.76 -17.89
CA SER A 181 2.75 3.99 -18.66
C SER A 181 2.72 4.29 -20.18
N GLY A 182 2.08 5.41 -20.54
CA GLY A 182 1.56 5.68 -21.88
C GLY A 182 1.98 6.98 -22.55
N VAL A 183 2.79 7.85 -21.93
CA VAL A 183 3.14 9.12 -22.59
C VAL A 183 4.09 8.92 -23.78
N PHE A 184 4.82 7.80 -23.82
CA PHE A 184 5.59 7.35 -24.99
C PHE A 184 4.79 6.43 -25.94
N LYS A 185 3.46 6.45 -25.89
CA LYS A 185 2.60 5.54 -26.68
C LYS A 185 2.13 6.13 -28.01
N MET A 186 2.37 7.42 -28.24
CA MET A 186 1.94 8.06 -29.48
C MET A 186 2.85 7.73 -30.68
N TRP A 187 3.99 7.04 -30.48
CA TRP A 187 5.00 6.86 -31.54
C TRP A 187 5.65 5.47 -31.69
N THR A 188 5.17 4.40 -31.04
CA THR A 188 5.85 3.09 -31.19
C THR A 188 4.91 1.88 -31.14
N ASP A 189 4.91 1.14 -32.24
CA ASP A 189 4.33 -0.20 -32.39
C ASP A 189 5.01 -1.20 -31.41
N ARG A 190 4.20 -1.83 -30.54
CA ARG A 190 4.63 -2.34 -29.21
C ARG A 190 4.92 -3.84 -29.10
N ARG A 191 5.29 -4.57 -30.16
CA ARG A 191 5.43 -6.04 -30.04
C ARG A 191 6.82 -6.64 -30.24
N HIS A 192 7.75 -5.96 -30.91
CA HIS A 192 8.97 -6.64 -31.38
C HIS A 192 10.30 -6.23 -30.70
N ASN A 193 10.32 -5.21 -29.82
CA ASN A 193 11.59 -4.64 -29.29
C ASN A 193 11.76 -4.74 -27.76
N ARG A 194 11.28 -5.81 -27.14
CA ARG A 194 11.40 -6.01 -25.67
C ARG A 194 12.21 -7.25 -25.36
N ASN A 195 13.31 -7.08 -24.64
CA ASN A 195 14.03 -8.17 -23.98
C ASN A 195 14.04 -7.92 -22.46
N GLY A 196 13.10 -8.54 -21.75
CA GLY A 196 12.92 -8.32 -20.31
C GLY A 196 12.43 -6.91 -19.95
N LYS A 197 13.14 -6.23 -19.03
CA LYS A 197 12.82 -4.87 -18.55
C LYS A 197 13.44 -3.74 -19.38
N VAL A 198 14.17 -4.10 -20.42
CA VAL A 198 14.95 -3.18 -21.23
C VAL A 198 14.21 -2.95 -22.53
N PHE A 199 13.88 -1.68 -22.79
CA PHE A 199 13.33 -1.26 -24.08
C PHE A 199 14.42 -0.52 -24.84
N LYS A 200 14.64 -0.93 -26.10
CA LYS A 200 15.53 -0.22 -27.02
C LYS A 200 14.70 0.42 -28.12
N CYS A 201 14.76 1.74 -28.21
CA CYS A 201 14.13 2.47 -29.30
C CYS A 201 14.80 2.09 -30.63
N PRO A 202 14.05 1.61 -31.64
CA PRO A 202 14.64 1.26 -32.93
C PRO A 202 15.11 2.47 -33.74
N HIS A 203 14.60 3.68 -33.45
CA HIS A 203 14.90 4.88 -34.23
C HIS A 203 16.11 5.67 -33.70
N CYS A 204 16.31 5.73 -32.38
CA CYS A 204 17.38 6.53 -31.77
C CYS A 204 18.36 5.72 -30.91
N GLY A 205 18.17 4.39 -30.82
CA GLY A 205 19.04 3.51 -30.04
C GLY A 205 18.96 3.68 -28.51
N HIS A 206 18.15 4.63 -28.02
CA HIS A 206 17.97 4.90 -26.61
C HIS A 206 17.46 3.67 -25.86
N VAL A 207 18.14 3.32 -24.78
CA VAL A 207 17.84 2.17 -23.93
C VAL A 207 17.26 2.68 -22.63
N ASP A 208 16.00 2.36 -22.38
CA ASP A 208 15.31 2.76 -21.16
C ASP A 208 14.93 1.54 -20.32
N HIS A 209 15.05 1.68 -19.00
CA HIS A 209 14.64 0.67 -18.04
C HIS A 209 13.20 0.94 -17.63
N ALA A 210 12.27 0.10 -18.09
CA ALA A 210 10.89 0.20 -17.64
C ALA A 210 10.82 -0.07 -16.13
N ALA A 211 10.35 0.92 -15.37
CA ALA A 211 10.04 0.80 -13.94
C ALA A 211 8.91 -0.21 -13.70
#